data_AF-A0A1I1QWR5-F1
#
_entry.id   AF-A0A1I1QWR5-F1
#
_cell.length_a   1.000
_cell.length_b   1.000
_cell.length_c   1.000
_cell.angle_alpha   90.00
_cell.angle_beta   90.00
_cell.angle_gamma   90.00
#
_symmetry.space_group_name_H-M   'P 1'
#
loop_
_entity.id
_entity.type
_entity.pdbx_description
1 polymer ?
#
loop_
_entity_poly.entity_id
_entity_poly.type
_entity_poly.pdbx_seq_one_letter_code
_entity_poly.pdbx_strand_id
1 'polypeptide(L)'
;MKKVKYYKSIIYIFLVLIQMFSMLACSVASDTITSKISFPRNSSGNLTYLNIDKNFESEEIDETFSAGITFYSENEAFLVDYASLKSINIKDNSFINIVPPENFDVKSEKYENKIWNPTGIYFNKNTNLLYIANYNGHNILVCKVNENHKLELVKEITNDQMISPENVVTNSDGTKIAVADYDGNALFLFDNNGQMIWKREVPLAHGVTLDENYVYATSLEKKSVVKYDFSGNEIIEKGSIGQTGIAKYMWPTSIFAYENNIVLTDAHSGRIIILDKNLNYVSSIGGNGPSINDLNFPYSTVVHQNYMYVTDTFNSRVLKLDMSGNLIKQWSHKSFSKNEENKTLLLHPYKDIPYTYGEMNDIPSELFNPLVTGKTVVSSYASIDLYNNDSSLYKKVYLSDYECNKSDNYAVPFLSQIYITWCKKYQYDGKTFFIFGSPQRTGYYYIFDLSDGIFFVNCLNSADIIWRLEDKFYSNNDVDNMMKTVLSASKDSINKFNQYCNDGMDRRNAYIKSFCEYYNIIFGTHLSENEFGKWIDKSFITEYAKEFLANYSTSNTNKNITEKYFENSNSSNSIMYLSEIMFIKTFGYNGVLKKELSLKTIESTE
;
A
#
# COMPACT_ATOMS: atom_id res chain seq x y z
N MET A 1 -46.09 -72.30 -17.83
CA MET A 1 -46.54 -70.91 -17.55
C MET A 1 -46.49 -70.46 -16.07
N LYS A 2 -46.52 -71.35 -15.05
CA LYS A 2 -46.41 -70.93 -13.64
C LYS A 2 -45.00 -70.50 -13.17
N LYS A 3 -43.91 -71.03 -13.75
CA LYS A 3 -42.52 -70.64 -13.40
C LYS A 3 -42.12 -69.22 -13.86
N VAL A 4 -42.65 -68.73 -14.99
CA VAL A 4 -42.30 -67.39 -15.54
C VAL A 4 -42.93 -66.25 -14.73
N LYS A 5 -44.10 -66.47 -14.11
CA LYS A 5 -44.72 -65.49 -13.19
C LYS A 5 -43.92 -65.32 -11.88
N TYR A 6 -43.25 -66.38 -11.42
CA TYR A 6 -42.47 -66.34 -10.18
C TYR A 6 -41.19 -65.50 -10.34
N TYR A 7 -40.49 -65.65 -11.46
CA TYR A 7 -39.28 -64.84 -11.75
C TYR A 7 -39.59 -63.36 -11.99
N LYS A 8 -40.70 -63.01 -12.65
CA LYS A 8 -41.12 -61.61 -12.79
C LYS A 8 -41.44 -60.95 -11.45
N SER A 9 -42.03 -61.70 -10.51
CA SER A 9 -42.38 -61.18 -9.19
C SER A 9 -41.13 -60.95 -8.33
N ILE A 10 -40.15 -61.85 -8.41
CA ILE A 10 -38.86 -61.69 -7.72
C ILE A 10 -38.06 -60.50 -8.28
N ILE A 11 -38.04 -60.31 -9.61
CA ILE A 11 -37.36 -59.17 -10.24
C ILE A 11 -38.02 -57.84 -9.85
N TYR A 12 -39.35 -57.79 -9.77
CA TYR A 12 -40.05 -56.60 -9.30
C TYR A 12 -39.76 -56.29 -7.83
N ILE A 13 -39.72 -57.30 -6.96
CA ILE A 13 -39.36 -57.12 -5.54
C ILE A 13 -37.91 -56.64 -5.42
N PHE A 14 -37.00 -57.16 -6.24
CA PHE A 14 -35.59 -56.75 -6.25
C PHE A 14 -35.41 -55.31 -6.77
N LEU A 15 -36.15 -54.91 -7.80
CA LEU A 15 -36.16 -53.52 -8.30
C LEU A 15 -36.75 -52.53 -7.30
N VAL A 16 -37.85 -52.91 -6.62
CA VAL A 16 -38.44 -52.09 -5.55
C VAL A 16 -37.50 -51.98 -4.35
N LEU A 17 -36.77 -53.04 -3.99
CA LEU A 17 -35.76 -53.00 -2.93
C LEU A 17 -34.57 -52.10 -3.32
N ILE A 18 -34.09 -52.15 -4.57
CA ILE A 18 -33.04 -51.22 -5.06
C ILE A 18 -33.53 -49.77 -5.02
N GLN A 19 -34.79 -49.52 -5.35
CA GLN A 19 -35.40 -48.19 -5.33
C GLN A 19 -35.66 -47.69 -3.89
N MET A 20 -35.96 -48.59 -2.95
CA MET A 20 -36.05 -48.27 -1.52
C MET A 20 -34.67 -48.05 -0.91
N PHE A 21 -33.64 -48.81 -1.29
CA PHE A 21 -32.25 -48.58 -0.86
C PHE A 21 -31.66 -47.29 -1.46
N SER A 22 -32.03 -46.91 -2.68
CA SER A 22 -31.63 -45.61 -3.24
C SER A 22 -32.37 -44.44 -2.57
N MET A 23 -33.61 -44.62 -2.14
CA MET A 23 -34.35 -43.61 -1.34
C MET A 23 -33.85 -43.52 0.11
N LEU A 24 -33.45 -44.62 0.74
CA LEU A 24 -32.81 -44.62 2.07
C LEU A 24 -31.36 -44.10 2.03
N ALA A 25 -30.61 -44.35 0.95
CA ALA A 25 -29.31 -43.73 0.73
C ALA A 25 -29.42 -42.23 0.39
N CYS A 26 -30.57 -41.77 -0.12
CA CYS A 26 -30.88 -40.35 -0.31
C CYS A 26 -31.45 -39.65 0.94
N SER A 27 -31.77 -40.37 2.02
CA SER A 27 -32.34 -39.79 3.25
C SER A 27 -31.44 -39.94 4.48
N VAL A 28 -30.19 -40.35 4.28
CA VAL A 28 -29.09 -40.14 5.24
C VAL A 28 -28.03 -39.27 4.57
N ALA A 29 -28.48 -38.22 3.87
CA ALA A 29 -27.69 -37.00 3.84
C ALA A 29 -27.71 -36.50 5.28
N SER A 30 -26.53 -36.38 5.89
CA SER A 30 -26.41 -35.66 7.14
C SER A 30 -27.12 -34.32 6.97
N ASP A 31 -28.17 -34.09 7.73
CA ASP A 31 -28.59 -32.75 8.14
C ASP A 31 -27.49 -32.15 9.03
N THR A 32 -26.25 -32.10 8.53
CA THR A 32 -25.41 -30.93 8.76
C THR A 32 -26.17 -29.81 8.08
N ILE A 33 -26.96 -29.09 8.87
CA ILE A 33 -27.23 -27.68 8.61
C ILE A 33 -25.85 -27.02 8.56
N THR A 34 -25.16 -27.13 7.43
CA THR A 34 -24.21 -26.12 7.02
C THR A 34 -25.12 -24.93 6.73
N SER A 35 -25.41 -24.14 7.77
CA SER A 35 -25.80 -22.75 7.54
C SER A 35 -24.78 -22.25 6.53
N LYS A 36 -25.19 -21.99 5.27
CA LYS A 36 -24.28 -21.48 4.25
C LYS A 36 -23.62 -20.26 4.87
N ILE A 37 -22.35 -20.39 5.24
CA ILE A 37 -21.65 -19.36 5.98
C ILE A 37 -21.46 -18.24 4.97
N SER A 38 -22.25 -17.19 5.11
CA SER A 38 -22.24 -16.05 4.21
C SER A 38 -21.64 -14.86 4.93
N PHE A 39 -20.81 -14.10 4.22
CA PHE A 39 -20.38 -12.78 4.69
C PHE A 39 -21.62 -11.90 4.97
N PRO A 40 -21.60 -11.08 6.03
CA PRO A 40 -22.67 -10.14 6.31
C PRO A 40 -22.81 -9.19 5.12
N ARG A 41 -24.05 -8.86 4.74
CA ARG A 41 -24.32 -7.87 3.69
C ARG A 41 -24.18 -6.46 4.25
N ASN A 42 -23.45 -5.62 3.55
CA ASN A 42 -23.37 -4.19 3.83
C ASN A 42 -23.57 -3.46 2.50
N SER A 43 -24.82 -3.26 2.09
CA SER A 43 -25.10 -2.68 0.77
C SER A 43 -24.85 -1.17 0.70
N SER A 44 -24.65 -0.48 1.82
CA SER A 44 -24.38 0.96 1.82
C SER A 44 -22.93 1.29 1.47
N GLY A 45 -22.01 0.33 1.59
CA GLY A 45 -20.58 0.58 1.38
C GLY A 45 -19.92 1.34 2.54
N ASN A 46 -20.63 1.50 3.67
CA ASN A 46 -20.09 2.11 4.87
C ASN A 46 -18.98 1.21 5.45
N LEU A 47 -18.04 1.81 6.17
CA LEU A 47 -16.98 1.07 6.82
C LEU A 47 -17.54 0.19 7.96
N THR A 48 -17.11 -1.07 8.03
CA THR A 48 -17.40 -1.98 9.14
C THR A 48 -16.07 -2.33 9.83
N TYR A 49 -15.84 -1.80 11.03
CA TYR A 49 -14.61 -2.09 11.79
C TYR A 49 -14.55 -3.55 12.26
N LEU A 50 -13.36 -4.04 12.61
CA LEU A 50 -13.23 -5.34 13.27
C LEU A 50 -13.80 -5.23 14.69
N ASN A 51 -14.50 -6.27 15.14
CA ASN A 51 -14.88 -6.41 16.56
C ASN A 51 -13.96 -7.41 17.23
N ILE A 52 -13.67 -7.24 18.51
CA ILE A 52 -12.93 -8.25 19.28
C ILE A 52 -13.93 -9.31 19.76
N ASP A 53 -13.66 -10.58 19.44
CA ASP A 53 -14.45 -11.67 20.01
C ASP A 53 -14.22 -11.78 21.53
N LYS A 54 -15.25 -12.13 22.28
CA LYS A 54 -15.16 -12.30 23.74
C LYS A 54 -14.10 -13.34 24.18
N ASN A 55 -13.76 -14.27 23.30
CA ASN A 55 -12.75 -15.32 23.52
C ASN A 55 -11.47 -15.04 22.72
N PHE A 56 -11.19 -13.77 22.40
CA PHE A 56 -10.01 -13.38 21.64
C PHE A 56 -8.70 -13.88 22.28
N GLU A 57 -7.88 -14.53 21.46
CA GLU A 57 -6.54 -15.00 21.83
C GLU A 57 -5.45 -14.15 21.17
N SER A 58 -4.35 -13.93 21.86
CA SER A 58 -3.17 -13.28 21.29
C SER A 58 -1.95 -14.10 21.62
N GLU A 59 -1.19 -14.44 20.58
CA GLU A 59 0.05 -15.18 20.67
C GLU A 59 1.23 -14.26 20.32
N GLU A 60 2.27 -14.29 21.15
CA GLU A 60 3.50 -13.57 20.91
C GLU A 60 4.49 -14.46 20.17
N ILE A 61 5.10 -13.92 19.12
CA ILE A 61 6.01 -14.67 18.25
C ILE A 61 7.22 -13.79 17.87
N ASP A 62 8.32 -14.42 17.49
CA ASP A 62 9.60 -13.71 17.32
C ASP A 62 9.64 -12.81 16.08
N GLU A 63 8.84 -13.08 15.04
CA GLU A 63 8.76 -12.22 13.84
C GLU A 63 7.38 -12.38 13.17
N THR A 64 6.78 -11.28 12.66
CA THR A 64 5.56 -11.37 11.83
C THR A 64 5.45 -10.29 10.77
N PHE A 65 6.54 -10.01 10.07
CA PHE A 65 6.41 -9.35 8.78
C PHE A 65 6.00 -10.41 7.75
N SER A 66 4.84 -10.26 7.10
CA SER A 66 4.36 -11.20 6.08
C SER A 66 3.46 -10.49 5.09
N ALA A 67 3.66 -10.77 3.80
CA ALA A 67 2.91 -10.23 2.68
C ALA A 67 1.96 -11.26 2.06
N GLY A 68 2.30 -12.54 2.12
CA GLY A 68 1.47 -13.62 1.59
C GLY A 68 1.22 -14.71 2.63
N ILE A 69 0.11 -15.43 2.46
CA ILE A 69 -0.26 -16.59 3.27
C ILE A 69 -0.95 -17.64 2.39
N THR A 70 -0.64 -18.92 2.61
CA THR A 70 -1.39 -20.05 2.03
C THR A 70 -1.41 -21.23 2.99
N PHE A 71 -2.53 -21.93 3.10
CA PHE A 71 -2.64 -23.12 3.95
C PHE A 71 -2.17 -24.38 3.23
N TYR A 72 -1.25 -25.12 3.84
CA TYR A 72 -0.83 -26.41 3.30
C TYR A 72 -1.56 -27.58 3.93
N SER A 73 -1.90 -27.49 5.23
CA SER A 73 -2.70 -28.49 5.95
C SER A 73 -3.86 -27.84 6.69
N GLU A 74 -4.53 -28.61 7.54
CA GLU A 74 -5.56 -28.08 8.43
C GLU A 74 -4.99 -27.09 9.44
N ASN A 75 -3.79 -27.36 9.97
CA ASN A 75 -3.23 -26.62 11.09
C ASN A 75 -1.98 -25.82 10.74
N GLU A 76 -1.53 -25.83 9.49
CA GLU A 76 -0.27 -25.17 9.17
C GLU A 76 -0.33 -24.45 7.82
N ALA A 77 0.19 -23.23 7.84
CA ALA A 77 0.19 -22.28 6.73
C ALA A 77 1.61 -21.82 6.44
N PHE A 78 1.90 -21.55 5.17
CA PHE A 78 3.10 -20.85 4.76
C PHE A 78 2.84 -19.34 4.77
N LEU A 79 3.83 -18.58 5.21
CA LEU A 79 3.93 -17.13 5.19
C LEU A 79 5.14 -16.73 4.34
N VAL A 80 5.06 -15.61 3.65
CA VAL A 80 6.15 -15.06 2.81
C VAL A 80 6.30 -13.57 3.02
N ASP A 81 7.52 -13.06 3.03
CA ASP A 81 7.86 -11.70 3.46
C ASP A 81 8.82 -10.94 2.53
N TYR A 82 8.77 -11.23 1.22
CA TYR A 82 9.68 -10.74 0.17
C TYR A 82 11.14 -11.22 0.29
N ALA A 83 11.50 -11.91 1.37
CA ALA A 83 12.87 -12.41 1.56
C ALA A 83 12.91 -13.90 1.89
N SER A 84 11.92 -14.37 2.66
CA SER A 84 11.90 -15.71 3.23
C SER A 84 10.50 -16.32 3.15
N LEU A 85 10.47 -17.65 3.30
CA LEU A 85 9.25 -18.40 3.58
C LEU A 85 9.33 -18.96 4.99
N LYS A 86 8.20 -18.95 5.69
CA LYS A 86 8.04 -19.52 7.02
C LYS A 86 6.78 -20.38 7.04
N SER A 87 6.74 -21.35 7.93
CA SER A 87 5.53 -22.08 8.27
C SER A 87 5.08 -21.70 9.66
N ILE A 88 3.77 -21.53 9.85
CA ILE A 88 3.12 -21.32 11.14
C ILE A 88 2.14 -22.47 11.37
N ASN A 89 2.28 -23.16 12.50
CA ASN A 89 1.29 -24.10 12.98
C ASN A 89 0.30 -23.35 13.89
N ILE A 90 -0.94 -23.20 13.44
CA ILE A 90 -1.97 -22.41 14.13
C ILE A 90 -2.56 -23.11 15.36
N LYS A 91 -2.20 -24.38 15.61
CA LYS A 91 -2.67 -25.17 16.76
C LYS A 91 -1.71 -25.09 17.94
N ASP A 92 -0.42 -25.26 17.71
CA ASP A 92 0.62 -25.19 18.75
C ASP A 92 1.44 -23.88 18.73
N ASN A 93 1.14 -23.00 17.77
CA ASN A 93 1.78 -21.71 17.56
C ASN A 93 3.27 -21.77 17.18
N SER A 94 3.77 -22.91 16.71
CA SER A 94 5.17 -23.05 16.30
C SER A 94 5.46 -22.41 14.93
N PHE A 95 6.70 -21.92 14.78
CA PHE A 95 7.21 -21.30 13.56
C PHE A 95 8.47 -22.01 13.07
N ILE A 96 8.52 -22.30 11.78
CA ILE A 96 9.69 -22.95 11.17
C ILE A 96 10.04 -22.24 9.87
N ASN A 97 11.30 -21.80 9.75
CA ASN A 97 11.83 -21.24 8.51
C ASN A 97 11.88 -22.31 7.43
N ILE A 98 11.36 -21.98 6.24
CA ILE A 98 11.41 -22.85 5.08
C ILE A 98 12.72 -22.60 4.33
N VAL A 99 13.47 -23.67 4.11
CA VAL A 99 14.76 -23.60 3.42
C VAL A 99 14.51 -23.56 1.91
N PRO A 100 15.06 -22.57 1.18
CA PRO A 100 14.91 -22.48 -0.27
C PRO A 100 15.53 -23.70 -0.99
N PRO A 101 15.20 -23.90 -2.29
CA PRO A 101 15.86 -24.94 -3.08
C PRO A 101 17.37 -24.71 -3.16
N GLU A 102 18.13 -25.76 -3.45
CA GLU A 102 19.58 -25.65 -3.62
C GLU A 102 19.94 -24.68 -4.75
N ASN A 103 21.04 -23.94 -4.58
CA ASN A 103 21.55 -22.91 -5.51
C ASN A 103 20.69 -21.64 -5.62
N PHE A 104 19.75 -21.40 -4.69
CA PHE A 104 19.01 -20.14 -4.56
C PHE A 104 19.52 -19.35 -3.35
N ASP A 105 19.85 -18.06 -3.53
CA ASP A 105 20.41 -17.20 -2.47
C ASP A 105 19.74 -15.81 -2.46
N VAL A 106 19.59 -15.23 -1.26
CA VAL A 106 18.86 -13.98 -0.97
C VAL A 106 19.61 -12.75 -1.50
N LYS A 107 20.93 -12.83 -1.69
CA LYS A 107 21.80 -11.70 -2.07
C LYS A 107 23.01 -12.13 -2.89
N SER A 108 22.82 -12.69 -4.09
CA SER A 108 23.96 -13.08 -4.91
C SER A 108 24.67 -11.86 -5.54
N GLU A 109 25.56 -11.20 -4.80
CA GLU A 109 26.61 -10.35 -5.39
C GLU A 109 27.66 -11.20 -6.15
N LYS A 110 27.72 -12.49 -5.83
CA LYS A 110 28.46 -13.50 -6.59
C LYS A 110 27.51 -14.18 -7.57
N TYR A 111 27.72 -13.97 -8.86
CA TYR A 111 26.98 -14.52 -10.02
C TYR A 111 26.87 -16.06 -10.11
N GLU A 112 27.17 -16.81 -9.04
CA GLU A 112 27.20 -18.28 -9.03
C GLU A 112 25.83 -18.91 -8.67
N ASN A 113 24.97 -18.21 -7.92
CA ASN A 113 23.67 -18.73 -7.45
C ASN A 113 22.49 -18.01 -8.12
N LYS A 114 21.34 -18.70 -8.24
CA LYS A 114 20.07 -18.12 -8.68
C LYS A 114 19.51 -17.20 -7.59
N ILE A 115 18.77 -16.17 -8.02
CA ILE A 115 18.18 -15.18 -7.11
C ILE A 115 16.96 -15.78 -6.40
N TRP A 116 16.97 -15.69 -5.07
CA TRP A 116 15.84 -15.99 -4.20
C TRP A 116 15.16 -14.71 -3.73
N ASN A 117 13.94 -14.48 -4.18
CA ASN A 117 13.12 -13.34 -3.81
C ASN A 117 11.63 -13.71 -3.93
N PRO A 118 11.12 -14.53 -2.99
CA PRO A 118 9.76 -15.03 -3.04
C PRO A 118 8.76 -13.93 -2.62
N THR A 119 7.66 -13.79 -3.37
CA THR A 119 6.65 -12.75 -3.14
C THR A 119 5.28 -13.35 -2.87
N GLY A 120 4.58 -13.82 -3.90
CA GLY A 120 3.32 -14.54 -3.77
C GLY A 120 3.50 -16.04 -3.73
N ILE A 121 2.69 -16.71 -2.91
CA ILE A 121 2.73 -18.16 -2.73
C ILE A 121 1.33 -18.77 -2.82
N TYR A 122 1.25 -19.96 -3.40
CA TYR A 122 0.03 -20.75 -3.42
C TYR A 122 0.32 -22.23 -3.30
N PHE A 123 -0.26 -22.87 -2.28
CA PHE A 123 -0.16 -24.31 -2.10
C PHE A 123 -1.39 -25.00 -2.68
N ASN A 124 -1.18 -25.84 -3.70
CA ASN A 124 -2.23 -26.67 -4.27
C ASN A 124 -2.30 -28.00 -3.53
N LYS A 125 -3.35 -28.18 -2.71
CA LYS A 125 -3.57 -29.38 -1.90
C LYS A 125 -3.77 -30.67 -2.71
N ASN A 126 -4.30 -30.57 -3.94
CA ASN A 126 -4.59 -31.74 -4.77
C ASN A 126 -3.34 -32.25 -5.50
N THR A 127 -2.45 -31.34 -5.91
CA THR A 127 -1.18 -31.72 -6.53
C THR A 127 -0.04 -31.87 -5.51
N ASN A 128 -0.25 -31.41 -4.28
CA ASN A 128 0.75 -31.36 -3.21
C ASN A 128 2.00 -30.56 -3.64
N LEU A 129 1.79 -29.44 -4.31
CA LEU A 129 2.84 -28.55 -4.81
C LEU A 129 2.66 -27.13 -4.31
N LEU A 130 3.77 -26.52 -3.91
CA LEU A 130 3.87 -25.11 -3.59
C LEU A 130 4.36 -24.34 -4.81
N TYR A 131 3.60 -23.33 -5.23
CA TYR A 131 3.96 -22.40 -6.29
C TYR A 131 4.43 -21.09 -5.64
N ILE A 132 5.56 -20.58 -6.11
CA ILE A 132 6.21 -19.39 -5.55
C ILE A 132 6.52 -18.45 -6.71
N ALA A 133 5.93 -17.26 -6.69
CA ALA A 133 6.35 -16.15 -7.53
C ALA A 133 7.70 -15.64 -7.01
N ASN A 134 8.71 -15.65 -7.87
CA ASN A 134 10.08 -15.28 -7.51
C ASN A 134 10.49 -14.02 -8.30
N TYR A 135 10.26 -12.88 -7.67
CA TYR A 135 10.19 -11.55 -8.31
C TYR A 135 11.47 -11.21 -9.08
N ASN A 136 12.61 -11.08 -8.39
CA ASN A 136 13.90 -10.81 -9.02
C ASN A 136 14.54 -12.04 -9.69
N GLY A 137 13.93 -13.23 -9.55
CA GLY A 137 14.34 -14.42 -10.31
C GLY A 137 13.63 -14.57 -11.65
N HIS A 138 12.63 -13.73 -11.93
CA HIS A 138 11.86 -13.71 -13.19
C HIS A 138 11.22 -15.07 -13.54
N ASN A 139 10.83 -15.83 -12.52
CA ASN A 139 10.30 -17.18 -12.69
C ASN A 139 9.26 -17.55 -11.62
N ILE A 140 8.50 -18.61 -11.89
CA ILE A 140 7.71 -19.30 -10.87
C ILE A 140 8.45 -20.58 -10.47
N LEU A 141 8.70 -20.73 -9.18
CA LEU A 141 9.25 -21.97 -8.62
C LEU A 141 8.09 -22.88 -8.23
N VAL A 142 8.12 -24.11 -8.71
CA VAL A 142 7.16 -25.15 -8.31
C VAL A 142 7.90 -26.18 -7.49
N CYS A 143 7.55 -26.30 -6.21
CA CYS A 143 8.30 -27.04 -5.22
C CYS A 143 7.44 -28.05 -4.48
N LYS A 144 8.06 -29.13 -3.99
CA LYS A 144 7.54 -29.92 -2.87
C LYS A 144 8.17 -29.44 -1.58
N VAL A 145 7.46 -29.56 -0.46
CA VAL A 145 8.02 -29.35 0.88
C VAL A 145 8.29 -30.71 1.47
N ASN A 146 9.54 -30.99 1.85
CA ASN A 146 9.90 -32.25 2.48
C ASN A 146 9.79 -32.20 4.01
N GLU A 147 10.01 -33.35 4.66
CA GLU A 147 9.89 -33.52 6.11
C GLU A 147 10.84 -32.63 6.93
N ASN A 148 11.89 -32.09 6.32
CA ASN A 148 12.86 -31.19 6.96
C ASN A 148 12.56 -29.72 6.66
N HIS A 149 11.36 -29.39 6.20
CA HIS A 149 10.96 -28.01 5.82
C HIS A 149 11.86 -27.40 4.73
N LYS A 150 12.45 -28.23 3.86
CA LYS A 150 13.24 -27.80 2.70
C LYS A 150 12.41 -27.93 1.43
N LEU A 151 12.54 -26.93 0.55
CA LEU A 151 11.92 -26.92 -0.76
C LEU A 151 12.72 -27.76 -1.74
N GLU A 152 12.03 -28.73 -2.35
CA GLU A 152 12.56 -29.52 -3.47
C GLU A 152 11.95 -29.00 -4.76
N LEU A 153 12.80 -28.40 -5.60
CA LEU A 153 12.38 -27.85 -6.89
C LEU A 153 11.92 -28.97 -7.83
N VAL A 154 10.66 -28.89 -8.26
CA VAL A 154 10.07 -29.79 -9.25
C VAL A 154 10.26 -29.24 -10.66
N LYS A 155 10.00 -27.93 -10.83
CA LYS A 155 10.22 -27.22 -12.10
C LYS A 155 10.26 -25.71 -11.90
N GLU A 156 10.85 -25.03 -12.87
CA GLU A 156 10.78 -23.58 -13.02
C GLU A 156 9.92 -23.25 -14.24
N ILE A 157 9.03 -22.27 -14.09
CA ILE A 157 8.26 -21.71 -15.21
C ILE A 157 8.88 -20.35 -15.51
N THR A 158 9.38 -20.21 -16.73
CA THR A 158 10.03 -18.99 -17.23
C THR A 158 9.34 -18.50 -18.50
N ASN A 159 9.43 -17.20 -18.75
CA ASN A 159 9.01 -16.59 -20.00
C ASN A 159 9.82 -15.31 -20.20
N ASP A 160 10.35 -15.08 -21.41
CA ASP A 160 11.19 -13.90 -21.70
C ASP A 160 10.45 -12.55 -21.48
N GLN A 161 9.11 -12.58 -21.43
CA GLN A 161 8.30 -11.40 -21.18
C GLN A 161 7.89 -11.22 -19.70
N MET A 162 8.27 -12.14 -18.82
CA MET A 162 7.97 -12.08 -17.39
C MET A 162 9.07 -11.29 -16.68
N ILE A 163 8.72 -10.16 -16.05
CA ILE A 163 9.69 -9.21 -15.51
C ILE A 163 9.76 -9.29 -13.99
N SER A 164 8.66 -9.41 -13.27
CA SER A 164 8.62 -9.43 -11.81
C SER A 164 7.33 -10.09 -11.33
N PRO A 165 7.27 -11.43 -11.37
CA PRO A 165 6.07 -12.14 -10.91
C PRO A 165 5.83 -11.84 -9.44
N GLU A 166 4.65 -11.32 -9.16
CA GLU A 166 4.23 -10.83 -7.85
C GLU A 166 3.35 -11.86 -7.14
N ASN A 167 2.47 -12.54 -7.88
CA ASN A 167 1.58 -13.53 -7.31
C ASN A 167 1.28 -14.66 -8.29
N VAL A 168 0.98 -15.84 -7.75
CA VAL A 168 0.74 -17.06 -8.52
C VAL A 168 -0.35 -17.88 -7.87
N VAL A 169 -1.19 -18.50 -8.69
CA VAL A 169 -2.26 -19.40 -8.27
C VAL A 169 -2.45 -20.51 -9.29
N THR A 170 -2.99 -21.65 -8.86
CA THR A 170 -3.40 -22.71 -9.78
C THR A 170 -4.85 -23.09 -9.55
N ASN A 171 -5.49 -23.63 -10.59
CA ASN A 171 -6.78 -24.28 -10.42
C ASN A 171 -6.62 -25.62 -9.68
N SER A 172 -7.74 -26.21 -9.25
CA SER A 172 -7.72 -27.37 -8.36
C SER A 172 -6.93 -28.57 -8.88
N ASP A 173 -6.88 -28.82 -10.19
CA ASP A 173 -6.11 -29.92 -10.78
C ASP A 173 -4.68 -29.54 -11.20
N GLY A 174 -4.30 -28.27 -11.04
CA GLY A 174 -2.99 -27.74 -11.43
C GLY A 174 -2.76 -27.62 -12.93
N THR A 175 -3.80 -27.79 -13.77
CA THR A 175 -3.71 -27.70 -15.24
C THR A 175 -3.59 -26.27 -15.75
N LYS A 176 -3.97 -25.29 -14.93
CA LYS A 176 -3.87 -23.85 -15.21
C LYS A 176 -3.11 -23.16 -14.09
N ILE A 177 -2.17 -22.31 -14.47
CA ILE A 177 -1.32 -21.54 -13.57
C ILE A 177 -1.43 -20.08 -13.98
N ALA A 178 -2.03 -19.25 -13.13
CA ALA A 178 -2.16 -17.82 -13.40
C ALA A 178 -1.12 -17.04 -12.59
N VAL A 179 -0.51 -16.05 -13.23
CA VAL A 179 0.59 -15.26 -12.66
C VAL A 179 0.33 -13.78 -12.90
N ALA A 180 0.32 -12.99 -11.81
CA ALA A 180 0.37 -11.54 -11.88
C ALA A 180 1.83 -11.09 -11.92
N ASP A 181 2.19 -10.26 -12.89
CA ASP A 181 3.53 -9.73 -13.10
C ASP A 181 3.50 -8.21 -12.96
N TYR A 182 4.09 -7.72 -11.86
CA TYR A 182 3.96 -6.34 -11.41
C TYR A 182 4.67 -5.36 -12.34
N ASP A 183 6.00 -5.46 -12.47
CA ASP A 183 6.78 -4.59 -13.35
C ASP A 183 6.55 -4.93 -14.83
N GLY A 184 6.16 -6.17 -15.15
CA GLY A 184 5.80 -6.58 -16.49
C GLY A 184 4.43 -6.08 -16.95
N ASN A 185 3.65 -5.44 -16.07
CA ASN A 185 2.31 -4.92 -16.34
C ASN A 185 1.38 -5.95 -16.99
N ALA A 186 1.45 -7.19 -16.51
CA ALA A 186 0.86 -8.33 -17.22
C ALA A 186 0.21 -9.37 -16.32
N LEU A 187 -0.83 -9.99 -16.86
CA LEU A 187 -1.42 -11.23 -16.35
C LEU A 187 -1.10 -12.35 -17.34
N PHE A 188 -0.50 -13.43 -16.84
CA PHE A 188 -0.22 -14.62 -17.60
C PHE A 188 -1.13 -15.78 -17.20
N LEU A 189 -1.44 -16.63 -18.16
CA LEU A 189 -1.96 -17.97 -17.92
C LEU A 189 -1.04 -19.00 -18.59
N PHE A 190 -0.56 -19.95 -17.82
CA PHE A 190 0.25 -21.08 -18.27
C PHE A 190 -0.52 -22.40 -18.12
N ASP A 191 -0.11 -23.40 -18.88
CA ASP A 191 -0.51 -24.78 -18.65
C ASP A 191 0.35 -25.46 -17.56
N ASN A 192 0.04 -26.72 -17.23
CA ASN A 192 0.82 -27.50 -16.28
C ASN A 192 2.23 -27.87 -16.75
N ASN A 193 2.60 -27.64 -18.00
CA ASN A 193 3.97 -27.80 -18.49
C ASN A 193 4.76 -26.49 -18.40
N GLY A 194 4.11 -25.38 -18.00
CA GLY A 194 4.71 -24.05 -17.98
C GLY A 194 4.72 -23.36 -19.34
N GLN A 195 3.97 -23.87 -20.32
CA GLN A 195 3.79 -23.19 -21.60
C GLN A 195 2.74 -22.10 -21.47
N MET A 196 3.05 -20.90 -21.96
CA MET A 196 2.12 -19.77 -21.92
C MET A 196 0.93 -20.04 -22.85
N ILE A 197 -0.27 -20.01 -22.28
CA ILE A 197 -1.53 -20.08 -23.01
C ILE A 197 -1.86 -18.70 -23.56
N TRP A 198 -1.79 -17.67 -22.70
CA TRP A 198 -1.95 -16.28 -23.10
C TRP A 198 -1.31 -15.31 -22.10
N LYS A 199 -1.14 -14.07 -22.57
CA LYS A 199 -0.76 -12.89 -21.80
C LYS A 199 -1.78 -11.78 -22.05
N ARG A 200 -2.14 -11.02 -21.02
CA ARG A 200 -2.96 -9.81 -21.10
C ARG A 200 -2.29 -8.67 -20.35
N GLU A 201 -2.52 -7.46 -20.83
CA GLU A 201 -2.03 -6.25 -20.16
C GLU A 201 -2.92 -5.96 -18.95
N VAL A 202 -2.30 -5.98 -17.76
CA VAL A 202 -2.93 -5.59 -16.50
C VAL A 202 -1.90 -4.72 -15.79
N PRO A 203 -2.00 -3.39 -15.91
CA PRO A 203 -0.99 -2.48 -15.36
C PRO A 203 -0.81 -2.66 -13.85
N LEU A 204 0.45 -2.80 -13.41
CA LEU A 204 0.84 -3.18 -12.05
C LEU A 204 -0.02 -4.34 -11.50
N ALA A 205 -0.06 -5.45 -12.25
CA ALA A 205 -0.77 -6.65 -11.86
C ALA A 205 -0.20 -7.17 -10.54
N HIS A 206 -1.05 -7.42 -9.55
CA HIS A 206 -0.58 -7.76 -8.22
C HIS A 206 -1.24 -9.01 -7.64
N GLY A 207 -2.54 -8.97 -7.33
CA GLY A 207 -3.29 -10.14 -6.89
C GLY A 207 -3.78 -10.97 -8.07
N VAL A 208 -3.76 -12.30 -7.95
CA VAL A 208 -4.37 -13.22 -8.93
C VAL A 208 -5.09 -14.39 -8.23
N THR A 209 -6.26 -14.78 -8.74
CA THR A 209 -7.00 -15.97 -8.28
C THR A 209 -7.74 -16.64 -9.45
N LEU A 210 -8.20 -17.87 -9.24
CA LEU A 210 -8.92 -18.68 -10.22
C LEU A 210 -10.19 -19.25 -9.58
N ASP A 211 -11.26 -19.36 -10.37
CA ASP A 211 -12.34 -20.32 -10.11
C ASP A 211 -12.36 -21.41 -11.19
N GLU A 212 -13.44 -22.17 -11.29
CA GLU A 212 -13.56 -23.26 -12.27
C GLU A 212 -13.49 -22.80 -13.73
N ASN A 213 -13.79 -21.53 -14.02
CA ASN A 213 -13.96 -21.04 -15.38
C ASN A 213 -13.17 -19.76 -15.68
N TYR A 214 -12.77 -19.01 -14.66
CA TYR A 214 -12.27 -17.65 -14.82
C TYR A 214 -11.00 -17.38 -14.03
N VAL A 215 -10.19 -16.49 -14.59
CA VAL A 215 -9.04 -15.84 -13.93
C VAL A 215 -9.48 -14.46 -13.46
N TYR A 216 -9.14 -14.11 -12.24
CA TYR A 216 -9.35 -12.77 -11.69
C TYR A 216 -8.01 -12.18 -11.30
N ALA A 217 -7.80 -10.91 -11.60
CA ALA A 217 -6.58 -10.19 -11.23
C ALA A 217 -6.88 -8.78 -10.76
N THR A 218 -6.01 -8.23 -9.93
CA THR A 218 -6.07 -6.83 -9.52
C THR A 218 -5.09 -5.99 -10.32
N SER A 219 -5.50 -4.77 -10.68
CA SER A 219 -4.60 -3.74 -11.22
C SER A 219 -4.42 -2.66 -10.17
N LEU A 220 -3.18 -2.49 -9.70
CA LEU A 220 -2.87 -1.43 -8.75
C LEU A 220 -2.87 -0.06 -9.40
N GLU A 221 -2.55 0.05 -10.68
CA GLU A 221 -2.59 1.33 -11.39
C GLU A 221 -4.03 1.78 -11.64
N LYS A 222 -4.86 0.91 -12.22
CA LYS A 222 -6.26 1.21 -12.56
C LYS A 222 -7.21 1.24 -11.36
N LYS A 223 -6.78 0.74 -10.20
CA LYS A 223 -7.62 0.59 -9.00
C LYS A 223 -8.85 -0.26 -9.29
N SER A 224 -8.61 -1.45 -9.85
CA SER A 224 -9.67 -2.31 -10.37
C SER A 224 -9.37 -3.80 -10.15
N VAL A 225 -10.43 -4.59 -10.35
CA VAL A 225 -10.38 -6.04 -10.49
C VAL A 225 -10.89 -6.38 -11.88
N VAL A 226 -10.13 -7.20 -12.61
CA VAL A 226 -10.47 -7.69 -13.95
C VAL A 226 -10.71 -9.20 -13.92
N LYS A 227 -11.64 -9.66 -14.76
CA LYS A 227 -12.03 -11.07 -14.92
C LYS A 227 -11.86 -11.49 -16.37
N TYR A 228 -11.10 -12.55 -16.60
CA TYR A 228 -10.91 -13.20 -17.90
C TYR A 228 -11.45 -14.63 -17.89
N ASP A 229 -11.93 -15.13 -19.03
CA ASP A 229 -12.09 -16.58 -19.22
C ASP A 229 -10.74 -17.26 -19.53
N PHE A 230 -10.70 -18.60 -19.53
CA PHE A 230 -9.46 -19.34 -19.84
C PHE A 230 -9.01 -19.24 -21.31
N SER A 231 -9.84 -18.71 -22.21
CA SER A 231 -9.45 -18.34 -23.57
C SER A 231 -8.79 -16.96 -23.64
N GLY A 232 -8.79 -16.21 -22.54
CA GLY A 232 -8.21 -14.88 -22.42
C GLY A 232 -9.14 -13.77 -22.92
N ASN A 233 -10.44 -14.00 -23.02
CA ASN A 233 -11.41 -12.93 -23.29
C ASN A 233 -11.71 -12.19 -21.99
N GLU A 234 -11.65 -10.86 -22.03
CA GLU A 234 -12.07 -10.03 -20.91
C GLU A 234 -13.59 -10.11 -20.76
N ILE A 235 -14.06 -10.47 -19.57
CA ILE A 235 -15.48 -10.59 -19.25
C ILE A 235 -15.97 -9.31 -18.59
N ILE A 236 -15.23 -8.83 -17.59
CA ILE A 236 -15.59 -7.63 -16.84
C ILE A 236 -14.38 -7.06 -16.10
N GLU A 237 -14.26 -5.73 -16.08
CA GLU A 237 -13.38 -4.97 -15.20
C GLU A 237 -14.23 -4.04 -14.34
N LYS A 238 -14.01 -4.03 -13.03
CA LYS A 238 -14.72 -3.16 -12.07
C LYS A 238 -13.78 -2.58 -11.05
N GLY A 239 -14.04 -1.32 -10.71
CA GLY A 239 -13.30 -0.59 -9.70
C GLY A 239 -13.03 0.82 -10.18
N SER A 240 -12.76 1.67 -9.21
CA SER A 240 -12.25 3.01 -9.45
C SER A 240 -11.54 3.44 -8.18
N ILE A 241 -10.73 4.48 -8.31
CA ILE A 241 -10.00 5.04 -7.19
C ILE A 241 -10.95 5.51 -6.06
N GLY A 242 -10.63 5.17 -4.81
CA GLY A 242 -11.30 5.67 -3.62
C GLY A 242 -11.10 4.83 -2.36
N GLN A 243 -11.11 5.49 -1.21
CA GLN A 243 -10.83 4.86 0.10
C GLN A 243 -12.03 4.10 0.69
N THR A 244 -13.26 4.57 0.45
CA THR A 244 -14.50 4.00 0.98
C THR A 244 -15.55 3.90 -0.13
N GLY A 245 -16.63 3.16 0.12
CA GLY A 245 -17.73 2.99 -0.84
C GLY A 245 -17.62 1.80 -1.77
N ILE A 246 -18.62 1.68 -2.65
CA ILE A 246 -18.84 0.54 -3.54
C ILE A 246 -17.89 0.59 -4.74
N ALA A 247 -17.15 -0.49 -4.98
CA ALA A 247 -16.18 -0.61 -6.08
C ALA A 247 -15.15 0.54 -6.09
N LYS A 248 -14.73 0.97 -4.89
CA LYS A 248 -13.71 1.98 -4.65
C LYS A 248 -12.48 1.32 -4.05
N TYR A 249 -11.31 1.45 -4.67
CA TYR A 249 -10.07 0.82 -4.23
C TYR A 249 -8.91 1.83 -4.19
N MET A 250 -7.97 1.62 -3.27
CA MET A 250 -6.74 2.41 -3.14
C MET A 250 -5.52 1.58 -3.55
N TRP A 251 -5.39 0.36 -3.03
CA TRP A 251 -4.28 -0.54 -3.36
C TRP A 251 -4.71 -2.02 -3.22
N PRO A 252 -5.48 -2.56 -4.18
CA PRO A 252 -5.98 -3.94 -4.12
C PRO A 252 -4.85 -4.97 -4.33
N THR A 253 -4.18 -5.39 -3.25
CA THR A 253 -2.96 -6.22 -3.29
C THR A 253 -3.24 -7.71 -3.46
N SER A 254 -4.34 -8.24 -2.94
CA SER A 254 -4.63 -9.67 -3.05
C SER A 254 -6.08 -9.94 -3.33
N ILE A 255 -6.32 -11.09 -3.95
CA ILE A 255 -7.63 -11.54 -4.36
C ILE A 255 -7.71 -13.06 -4.14
N PHE A 256 -8.79 -13.54 -3.56
CA PHE A 256 -8.99 -14.95 -3.23
C PHE A 256 -10.41 -15.40 -3.57
N ALA A 257 -10.55 -16.42 -4.41
CA ALA A 257 -11.83 -17.02 -4.71
C ALA A 257 -12.26 -18.00 -3.59
N TYR A 258 -13.44 -17.79 -3.02
CA TYR A 258 -14.00 -18.67 -2.00
C TYR A 258 -15.50 -18.87 -2.24
N GLU A 259 -15.91 -20.11 -2.50
CA GLU A 259 -17.27 -20.48 -2.90
C GLU A 259 -17.81 -19.54 -4.00
N ASN A 260 -18.92 -18.83 -3.75
CA ASN A 260 -19.56 -17.89 -4.66
C ASN A 260 -19.05 -16.45 -4.54
N ASN A 261 -18.00 -16.23 -3.76
CA ASN A 261 -17.45 -14.91 -3.49
C ASN A 261 -16.00 -14.78 -3.98
N ILE A 262 -15.57 -13.52 -4.03
CA ILE A 262 -14.20 -13.08 -4.21
C ILE A 262 -13.88 -12.21 -3.00
N VAL A 263 -12.81 -12.56 -2.29
CA VAL A 263 -12.27 -11.79 -1.17
C VAL A 263 -11.11 -10.97 -1.70
N LEU A 264 -11.22 -9.65 -1.63
CA LEU A 264 -10.24 -8.69 -2.11
C LEU A 264 -9.62 -7.98 -0.90
N THR A 265 -8.30 -7.97 -0.79
CA THR A 265 -7.62 -7.17 0.23
C THR A 265 -7.11 -5.89 -0.39
N ASP A 266 -7.47 -4.77 0.19
CA ASP A 266 -6.99 -3.45 -0.21
C ASP A 266 -6.13 -2.86 0.90
N ALA A 267 -4.81 -2.95 0.72
CA ALA A 267 -3.81 -2.60 1.71
C ALA A 267 -3.91 -1.13 2.14
N HIS A 268 -4.10 -0.21 1.19
CA HIS A 268 -4.11 1.22 1.49
C HIS A 268 -5.44 1.72 2.05
N SER A 269 -6.56 1.04 1.79
CA SER A 269 -7.81 1.36 2.48
C SER A 269 -7.95 0.64 3.83
N GLY A 270 -7.11 -0.38 4.08
CA GLY A 270 -7.21 -1.25 5.25
C GLY A 270 -8.44 -2.14 5.23
N ARG A 271 -9.01 -2.43 4.05
CA ARG A 271 -10.27 -3.15 3.94
C ARG A 271 -10.08 -4.53 3.33
N ILE A 272 -10.84 -5.47 3.86
CA ILE A 272 -11.15 -6.74 3.22
C ILE A 272 -12.54 -6.57 2.60
N ILE A 273 -12.61 -6.67 1.28
CA ILE A 273 -13.80 -6.41 0.48
C ILE A 273 -14.31 -7.72 -0.08
N ILE A 274 -15.59 -7.97 0.09
CA ILE A 274 -16.27 -9.16 -0.40
C ILE A 274 -17.07 -8.78 -1.65
N LEU A 275 -16.80 -9.48 -2.74
CA LEU A 275 -17.51 -9.34 -4.02
C LEU A 275 -18.18 -10.67 -4.40
N ASP A 276 -19.22 -10.61 -5.22
CA ASP A 276 -19.72 -11.80 -5.91
C ASP A 276 -18.83 -12.15 -7.13
N LYS A 277 -19.10 -13.29 -7.80
CA LYS A 277 -18.36 -13.71 -9.01
C LYS A 277 -18.55 -12.78 -10.23
N ASN A 278 -19.47 -11.83 -10.17
CA ASN A 278 -19.66 -10.77 -11.18
C ASN A 278 -19.03 -9.45 -10.75
N LEU A 279 -18.15 -9.50 -9.74
CA LEU A 279 -17.44 -8.37 -9.14
C LEU A 279 -18.39 -7.29 -8.58
N ASN A 280 -19.63 -7.64 -8.24
CA ASN A 280 -20.51 -6.74 -7.49
C ASN A 280 -20.14 -6.77 -6.02
N TYR A 281 -20.13 -5.60 -5.40
CA TYR A 281 -19.87 -5.45 -3.99
C TYR A 281 -20.95 -6.11 -3.12
N VAL A 282 -20.52 -6.90 -2.14
CA VAL A 282 -21.37 -7.57 -1.15
C VAL A 282 -21.22 -6.90 0.22
N SER A 283 -19.98 -6.72 0.65
CA SER A 283 -19.64 -6.05 1.91
C SER A 283 -18.14 -5.74 2.00
N SER A 284 -17.73 -5.05 3.06
CA SER A 284 -16.33 -4.90 3.44
C SER A 284 -16.21 -4.83 4.95
N ILE A 285 -15.08 -5.29 5.46
CA ILE A 285 -14.70 -5.19 6.88
C ILE A 285 -13.29 -4.61 7.02
N GLY A 286 -12.98 -4.14 8.22
CA GLY A 286 -11.77 -3.43 8.54
C GLY A 286 -11.84 -1.94 8.15
N GLY A 287 -10.66 -1.35 8.11
CA GLY A 287 -10.37 0.04 7.82
C GLY A 287 -8.98 0.34 8.37
N ASN A 288 -8.31 1.32 7.80
CA ASN A 288 -7.08 1.80 8.41
C ASN A 288 -7.40 2.52 9.73
N GLY A 289 -6.49 2.41 10.69
CA GLY A 289 -6.62 3.11 11.95
C GLY A 289 -5.59 2.61 12.96
N PRO A 290 -5.48 3.27 14.12
CA PRO A 290 -4.45 2.97 15.09
C PRO A 290 -4.88 1.99 16.16
N SER A 291 -6.09 1.44 16.07
CA SER A 291 -6.55 0.47 17.04
C SER A 291 -5.99 -0.91 16.74
N ILE A 292 -5.93 -1.75 17.78
CA ILE A 292 -5.81 -3.20 17.61
C ILE A 292 -6.94 -3.79 16.74
N ASN A 293 -8.06 -3.07 16.62
CA ASN A 293 -9.25 -3.42 15.83
C ASN A 293 -9.20 -2.92 14.38
N ASP A 294 -8.15 -2.21 14.00
CA ASP A 294 -7.99 -1.70 12.65
C ASP A 294 -6.96 -2.53 11.90
N LEU A 295 -7.05 -2.57 10.57
CA LEU A 295 -6.01 -3.15 9.74
C LEU A 295 -5.01 -2.06 9.36
N ASN A 296 -3.76 -2.43 9.10
CA ASN A 296 -2.72 -1.51 8.66
C ASN A 296 -1.88 -2.19 7.59
N PHE A 297 -2.15 -1.83 6.33
CA PHE A 297 -1.57 -2.50 5.17
C PHE A 297 -1.80 -4.02 5.20
N PRO A 298 -3.07 -4.47 5.29
CA PRO A 298 -3.37 -5.87 5.10
C PRO A 298 -2.98 -6.24 3.66
N TYR A 299 -2.07 -7.19 3.49
CA TYR A 299 -1.51 -7.49 2.18
C TYR A 299 -2.21 -8.68 1.53
N SER A 300 -2.44 -9.73 2.32
CA SER A 300 -3.12 -10.96 1.90
C SER A 300 -4.25 -11.34 2.84
N THR A 301 -5.36 -11.81 2.26
CA THR A 301 -6.45 -12.49 2.98
C THR A 301 -6.78 -13.80 2.28
N VAL A 302 -6.78 -14.90 3.03
CA VAL A 302 -7.25 -16.21 2.57
C VAL A 302 -8.34 -16.75 3.48
N VAL A 303 -9.22 -17.59 2.93
CA VAL A 303 -10.23 -18.30 3.75
C VAL A 303 -9.81 -19.75 3.92
N HIS A 304 -9.73 -20.21 5.17
CA HIS A 304 -9.45 -21.60 5.51
C HIS A 304 -10.32 -22.03 6.70
N GLN A 305 -10.93 -23.20 6.61
CA GLN A 305 -11.87 -23.73 7.62
C GLN A 305 -12.95 -22.72 8.06
N ASN A 306 -13.46 -21.92 7.11
CA ASN A 306 -14.46 -20.87 7.34
C ASN A 306 -14.01 -19.75 8.29
N TYR A 307 -12.71 -19.49 8.35
CA TYR A 307 -12.13 -18.30 8.96
C TYR A 307 -11.32 -17.55 7.91
N MET A 308 -11.33 -16.22 8.00
CA MET A 308 -10.40 -15.38 7.24
C MET A 308 -9.08 -15.31 8.00
N TYR A 309 -7.99 -15.46 7.27
CA TYR A 309 -6.64 -15.24 7.76
C TYR A 309 -6.02 -14.08 7.01
N VAL A 310 -5.61 -13.06 7.75
CA VAL A 310 -5.19 -11.77 7.20
C VAL A 310 -3.75 -11.51 7.61
N THR A 311 -2.87 -11.22 6.65
CA THR A 311 -1.52 -10.73 6.94
C THR A 311 -1.59 -9.21 7.08
N ASP A 312 -1.68 -8.73 8.32
CA ASP A 312 -1.74 -7.31 8.66
C ASP A 312 -0.31 -6.76 8.79
N THR A 313 0.30 -6.55 7.62
CA THR A 313 1.75 -6.52 7.42
C THR A 313 2.45 -5.42 8.20
N PHE A 314 1.90 -4.20 8.23
CA PHE A 314 2.56 -3.09 8.92
C PHE A 314 2.37 -3.15 10.44
N ASN A 315 1.28 -3.77 10.89
CA ASN A 315 1.12 -4.12 12.30
C ASN A 315 1.96 -5.35 12.70
N SER A 316 2.67 -5.96 11.75
CA SER A 316 3.51 -7.13 11.96
C SER A 316 2.76 -8.24 12.70
N ARG A 317 1.59 -8.62 12.16
CA ARG A 317 0.74 -9.66 12.73
C ARG A 317 -0.04 -10.44 11.67
N VAL A 318 -0.44 -11.66 12.04
CA VAL A 318 -1.44 -12.46 11.32
C VAL A 318 -2.70 -12.50 12.16
N LEU A 319 -3.86 -12.23 11.54
CA LEU A 319 -5.16 -12.26 12.21
C LEU A 319 -5.97 -13.46 11.74
N LYS A 320 -6.67 -14.10 12.67
CA LYS A 320 -7.78 -15.03 12.40
C LYS A 320 -9.09 -14.33 12.72
N LEU A 321 -9.93 -14.14 11.71
CA LEU A 321 -11.25 -13.54 11.82
C LEU A 321 -12.32 -14.57 11.50
N ASP A 322 -13.47 -14.49 12.15
CA ASP A 322 -14.66 -15.17 11.63
C ASP A 322 -15.18 -14.48 10.36
N MET A 323 -16.14 -15.11 9.68
CA MET A 323 -16.69 -14.59 8.42
C MET A 323 -17.53 -13.31 8.58
N SER A 324 -17.78 -12.87 9.82
CA SER A 324 -18.42 -11.58 10.13
C SER A 324 -17.41 -10.48 10.42
N GLY A 325 -16.11 -10.79 10.46
CA GLY A 325 -15.04 -9.86 10.76
C GLY A 325 -14.73 -9.70 12.25
N ASN A 326 -15.20 -10.61 13.11
CA ASN A 326 -14.80 -10.61 14.51
C ASN A 326 -13.41 -11.24 14.65
N LEU A 327 -12.51 -10.55 15.35
CA LEU A 327 -11.15 -10.96 15.64
C LEU A 327 -11.14 -12.07 16.70
N ILE A 328 -10.79 -13.28 16.26
CA ILE A 328 -10.76 -14.49 17.07
C ILE A 328 -9.37 -14.72 17.67
N LYS A 329 -8.33 -14.55 16.87
CA LYS A 329 -6.94 -14.75 17.29
C LYS A 329 -5.97 -13.86 16.53
N GLN A 330 -4.87 -13.48 17.16
CA GLN A 330 -3.73 -12.89 16.45
C GLN A 330 -2.42 -13.58 16.83
N TRP A 331 -1.46 -13.53 15.89
CA TRP A 331 -0.06 -13.83 16.11
C TRP A 331 0.75 -12.58 15.78
N SER A 332 1.49 -12.03 16.73
CA SER A 332 2.15 -10.72 16.59
C SER A 332 3.51 -10.66 17.26
N HIS A 333 4.40 -9.82 16.73
CA HIS A 333 5.72 -9.57 17.34
C HIS A 333 5.63 -8.89 18.73
N LYS A 334 6.63 -9.18 19.57
CA LYS A 334 6.87 -8.82 20.99
C LYS A 334 6.51 -7.41 21.47
N SER A 335 6.35 -6.44 20.57
CA SER A 335 6.06 -5.04 20.91
C SER A 335 4.60 -4.74 21.30
N PHE A 336 3.66 -5.69 21.12
CA PHE A 336 2.25 -5.49 21.49
C PHE A 336 1.90 -5.95 22.93
N SER A 337 2.89 -6.20 23.78
CA SER A 337 2.72 -6.88 25.08
C SER A 337 1.60 -6.27 25.96
N LYS A 338 0.77 -7.18 26.50
CA LYS A 338 -0.43 -6.96 27.33
C LYS A 338 -0.28 -6.08 28.59
N ASN A 339 0.92 -5.59 28.92
CA ASN A 339 1.21 -4.91 30.18
C ASN A 339 1.75 -3.48 30.02
N GLU A 340 1.29 -2.74 29.01
CA GLU A 340 1.55 -1.30 28.93
C GLU A 340 0.25 -0.49 28.99
N GLU A 341 -0.46 -0.55 30.12
CA GLU A 341 -1.52 0.42 30.50
C GLU A 341 -1.03 1.89 30.48
N ASN A 342 0.26 2.15 30.20
CA ASN A 342 0.82 3.49 30.05
C ASN A 342 1.63 3.73 28.76
N LYS A 343 1.65 2.79 27.80
CA LYS A 343 1.96 3.11 26.38
C LYS A 343 0.77 2.91 25.44
N THR A 344 -0.41 2.63 26.00
CA THR A 344 -1.74 2.80 25.35
C THR A 344 -2.07 4.26 24.98
N LEU A 345 -1.10 5.18 25.07
CA LEU A 345 -1.25 6.62 24.89
C LEU A 345 -1.26 7.09 23.42
N LEU A 346 -1.32 6.17 22.45
CA LEU A 346 -1.45 6.54 21.03
C LEU A 346 -2.70 5.97 20.34
N LEU A 347 -3.49 5.12 21.02
CA LEU A 347 -4.44 4.21 20.34
C LEU A 347 -5.88 4.23 20.91
N HIS A 348 -6.20 5.10 21.88
CA HIS A 348 -7.60 5.30 22.27
C HIS A 348 -8.29 6.26 21.28
N PRO A 349 -9.56 6.04 20.89
CA PRO A 349 -10.41 7.11 20.36
C PRO A 349 -10.30 8.30 21.32
N TYR A 350 -9.80 9.44 20.83
CA TYR A 350 -9.76 10.64 21.63
C TYR A 350 -11.20 10.93 22.07
N LYS A 351 -11.51 10.62 23.33
CA LYS A 351 -12.84 10.79 23.94
C LYS A 351 -13.97 10.02 23.23
N ASP A 352 -13.78 8.73 22.97
CA ASP A 352 -14.85 7.82 22.49
C ASP A 352 -15.46 8.17 21.12
N ILE A 353 -14.77 8.98 20.29
CA ILE A 353 -15.22 9.33 18.94
C ILE A 353 -14.61 8.34 17.93
N PRO A 354 -15.43 7.61 17.13
CA PRO A 354 -14.93 6.76 16.05
C PRO A 354 -14.17 7.59 15.01
N TYR A 355 -12.99 7.13 14.60
CA TYR A 355 -12.17 7.83 13.62
C TYR A 355 -12.65 7.56 12.19
N THR A 356 -12.98 8.63 11.46
CA THR A 356 -13.18 8.63 10.01
C THR A 356 -12.03 9.40 9.34
N TYR A 357 -11.44 8.82 8.29
CA TYR A 357 -10.60 9.61 7.38
C TYR A 357 -11.52 10.60 6.68
N GLY A 358 -11.32 11.89 6.94
CA GLY A 358 -12.11 12.93 6.30
C GLY A 358 -11.93 12.89 4.79
N GLU A 359 -13.02 13.07 4.04
CA GLU A 359 -12.95 13.29 2.59
C GLU A 359 -11.94 14.42 2.30
N MET A 360 -11.18 14.30 1.22
CA MET A 360 -10.20 15.32 0.79
C MET A 360 -10.87 16.57 0.19
N ASN A 361 -12.15 16.79 0.49
CA ASN A 361 -13.01 17.80 -0.12
C ASN A 361 -12.66 19.24 0.29
N ASP A 362 -11.87 19.43 1.35
CA ASP A 362 -11.51 20.76 1.86
C ASP A 362 -10.49 21.49 0.99
N ILE A 363 -9.96 20.86 -0.06
CA ILE A 363 -8.99 21.47 -0.96
C ILE A 363 -9.72 22.45 -1.92
N PRO A 364 -9.29 23.73 -2.04
CA PRO A 364 -9.96 24.74 -2.85
C PRO A 364 -10.06 24.25 -4.27
N SER A 365 -11.24 24.51 -4.85
CA SER A 365 -11.54 23.95 -6.14
C SER A 365 -10.68 24.54 -7.27
N GLU A 366 -10.08 25.72 -7.12
CA GLU A 366 -9.16 26.20 -8.15
C GLU A 366 -7.78 25.50 -8.15
N LEU A 367 -7.50 24.67 -7.13
CA LEU A 367 -6.46 23.64 -7.19
C LEU A 367 -7.00 22.25 -7.60
N PHE A 368 -8.33 22.14 -7.65
CA PHE A 368 -9.17 20.95 -7.67
C PHE A 368 -10.61 21.28 -8.15
N ASN A 369 -10.86 21.56 -9.46
CA ASN A 369 -12.20 21.74 -10.10
C ASN A 369 -12.72 23.18 -10.45
N PRO A 370 -13.42 23.41 -11.59
CA PRO A 370 -14.81 23.85 -11.36
C PRO A 370 -15.78 23.50 -12.51
N LEU A 371 -16.55 22.43 -12.33
CA LEU A 371 -18.01 22.46 -12.15
C LEU A 371 -18.51 21.01 -12.01
N VAL A 372 -18.84 20.61 -10.77
CA VAL A 372 -19.64 19.42 -10.41
C VAL A 372 -18.95 18.04 -10.62
N THR A 373 -19.22 17.13 -9.68
CA THR A 373 -18.95 15.67 -9.68
C THR A 373 -17.61 15.23 -9.04
N GLY A 374 -17.70 14.37 -8.01
CA GLY A 374 -16.67 14.17 -7.00
C GLY A 374 -15.44 13.35 -7.41
N LYS A 375 -14.25 13.86 -7.05
CA LYS A 375 -12.95 13.21 -7.24
C LYS A 375 -12.01 13.43 -6.05
N THR A 376 -11.06 12.50 -5.92
CA THR A 376 -10.30 12.15 -4.70
C THR A 376 -8.79 12.34 -4.94
N VAL A 377 -8.05 12.81 -3.92
CA VAL A 377 -6.58 12.82 -3.92
C VAL A 377 -6.08 11.41 -3.57
N VAL A 378 -5.02 10.92 -4.22
CA VAL A 378 -4.43 9.64 -3.83
C VAL A 378 -2.96 9.79 -3.54
N SER A 379 -2.59 9.31 -2.37
CA SER A 379 -1.22 8.99 -2.03
C SER A 379 -0.80 7.71 -2.76
N SER A 380 0.27 7.77 -3.52
CA SER A 380 1.00 6.60 -4.02
C SER A 380 2.28 6.38 -3.21
N TYR A 381 2.97 5.28 -3.49
CA TYR A 381 4.27 4.99 -2.91
C TYR A 381 5.23 6.17 -3.16
N ALA A 382 5.60 6.88 -2.09
CA ALA A 382 6.51 8.02 -2.11
C ALA A 382 6.08 9.23 -2.97
N SER A 383 4.79 9.44 -3.30
CA SER A 383 4.35 10.67 -3.97
C SER A 383 2.93 11.15 -3.61
N ILE A 384 2.72 12.47 -3.77
CA ILE A 384 1.40 13.11 -3.84
C ILE A 384 1.03 13.20 -5.31
N ASP A 385 0.01 12.44 -5.70
CA ASP A 385 -0.50 12.42 -7.07
C ASP A 385 -1.76 13.29 -7.15
N LEU A 386 -1.64 14.39 -7.88
CA LEU A 386 -2.73 15.29 -8.19
C LEU A 386 -3.35 14.83 -9.50
N TYR A 387 -4.67 14.64 -9.51
CA TYR A 387 -5.42 14.18 -10.68
C TYR A 387 -6.38 15.28 -11.16
N ASN A 388 -6.57 15.35 -12.47
CA ASN A 388 -7.58 16.17 -13.11
C ASN A 388 -9.00 15.62 -12.85
N ASN A 389 -9.98 16.45 -13.17
CA ASN A 389 -11.41 16.14 -13.09
C ASN A 389 -11.87 14.96 -13.95
N ASP A 390 -11.05 14.41 -14.82
CA ASP A 390 -11.31 13.23 -15.66
C ASP A 390 -10.53 11.98 -15.14
N SER A 391 -9.89 12.09 -13.98
CA SER A 391 -9.03 11.06 -13.37
C SER A 391 -7.70 10.86 -14.10
N SER A 392 -7.33 11.72 -15.06
CA SER A 392 -5.97 11.76 -15.61
C SER A 392 -5.01 12.39 -14.60
N LEU A 393 -3.77 11.91 -14.53
CA LEU A 393 -2.74 12.45 -13.64
C LEU A 393 -2.38 13.89 -14.08
N TYR A 394 -2.62 14.88 -13.21
CA TYR A 394 -2.25 16.29 -13.42
C TYR A 394 -0.78 16.52 -13.06
N LYS A 395 -0.38 16.11 -11.87
CA LYS A 395 0.98 16.34 -11.36
C LYS A 395 1.33 15.35 -10.27
N LYS A 396 2.48 14.71 -10.40
CA LYS A 396 3.09 13.86 -9.38
C LYS A 396 4.15 14.64 -8.63
N VAL A 397 4.08 14.63 -7.31
CA VAL A 397 5.07 15.26 -6.41
C VAL A 397 5.70 14.16 -5.59
N TYR A 398 6.93 13.76 -5.90
CA TYR A 398 7.60 12.72 -5.13
C TYR A 398 7.99 13.27 -3.76
N LEU A 399 7.65 12.57 -2.69
CA LEU A 399 8.00 12.93 -1.30
C LEU A 399 9.49 12.73 -1.02
N SER A 400 10.16 11.87 -1.79
CA SER A 400 11.61 11.70 -1.80
C SER A 400 12.37 12.99 -2.10
N ASP A 401 11.75 13.86 -2.91
CA ASP A 401 12.28 15.18 -3.28
C ASP A 401 12.35 16.15 -2.07
N TYR A 402 11.83 15.71 -0.92
CA TYR A 402 11.55 16.58 0.22
C TYR A 402 12.06 16.02 1.55
N GLU A 403 12.87 14.95 1.60
CA GLU A 403 13.44 14.47 2.88
C GLU A 403 14.84 15.03 3.19
N CYS A 404 15.10 15.32 4.47
CA CYS A 404 16.43 15.59 5.03
C CYS A 404 16.73 14.56 6.12
N ASN A 405 17.90 13.90 6.06
CA ASN A 405 18.39 13.05 7.16
C ASN A 405 19.59 13.70 7.86
N LYS A 406 19.66 13.44 9.17
CA LYS A 406 20.64 13.87 10.15
C LYS A 406 21.35 12.61 10.67
N SER A 407 22.35 12.09 9.96
CA SER A 407 23.34 11.18 10.56
C SER A 407 24.69 11.22 9.82
N ASP A 408 25.76 11.01 10.58
CA ASP A 408 27.08 11.55 10.31
C ASP A 408 27.95 10.85 9.25
N ASN A 409 27.54 9.77 8.54
CA ASN A 409 28.46 9.22 7.53
C ASN A 409 27.92 8.44 6.33
N TYR A 410 26.69 7.92 6.27
CA TYR A 410 26.17 7.32 5.03
C TYR A 410 24.65 7.42 5.02
N ALA A 411 24.09 8.13 4.04
CA ALA A 411 22.65 8.33 3.91
C ALA A 411 22.16 7.75 2.58
N VAL A 412 21.63 6.53 2.63
CA VAL A 412 20.70 6.02 1.62
C VAL A 412 19.32 6.58 1.99
N PRO A 413 18.51 7.07 1.04
CA PRO A 413 17.18 7.59 1.36
C PRO A 413 16.28 6.46 1.86
N PHE A 414 15.55 6.68 2.95
CA PHE A 414 14.46 5.80 3.39
C PHE A 414 13.24 6.03 2.49
N LEU A 415 13.40 5.74 1.20
CA LEU A 415 12.40 5.89 0.13
C LEU A 415 11.09 5.12 0.36
N SER A 416 10.97 4.28 1.38
CA SER A 416 10.02 3.17 1.36
C SER A 416 8.70 3.35 2.11
N GLN A 417 8.42 4.42 2.88
CA GLN A 417 7.34 4.31 3.89
C GLN A 417 6.55 5.56 4.29
N ILE A 418 6.48 6.62 3.47
CA ILE A 418 5.56 7.73 3.78
C ILE A 418 4.29 7.60 2.93
N TYR A 419 3.27 7.06 3.57
CA TYR A 419 1.94 6.87 3.01
C TYR A 419 1.01 7.96 3.50
N ILE A 420 0.73 8.96 2.67
CA ILE A 420 -0.17 10.06 3.05
C ILE A 420 -1.59 9.52 3.18
N THR A 421 -2.10 9.40 4.40
CA THR A 421 -3.46 8.88 4.62
C THR A 421 -4.46 9.99 4.93
N TRP A 422 -4.00 11.23 5.15
CA TRP A 422 -4.87 12.39 5.29
C TRP A 422 -4.22 13.68 4.77
N CYS A 423 -5.09 14.64 4.42
CA CYS A 423 -4.73 16.02 4.08
C CYS A 423 -5.68 16.98 4.81
N LYS A 424 -5.27 18.21 5.11
CA LYS A 424 -6.15 19.28 5.63
C LYS A 424 -5.78 20.62 5.01
N LYS A 425 -6.80 21.39 4.60
CA LYS A 425 -6.66 22.82 4.33
C LYS A 425 -6.53 23.61 5.64
N TYR A 426 -5.52 24.45 5.76
CA TYR A 426 -5.27 25.27 6.93
C TYR A 426 -5.14 26.74 6.52
N GLN A 427 -5.93 27.61 7.15
CA GLN A 427 -5.86 29.05 6.92
C GLN A 427 -4.96 29.69 7.97
N TYR A 428 -3.96 30.44 7.53
CA TYR A 428 -3.12 31.21 8.42
C TYR A 428 -2.72 32.51 7.74
N ASP A 429 -3.00 33.63 8.41
CA ASP A 429 -2.58 34.98 7.98
C ASP A 429 -2.94 35.32 6.51
N GLY A 430 -4.19 35.01 6.13
CA GLY A 430 -4.71 35.25 4.78
C GLY A 430 -4.19 34.30 3.70
N LYS A 431 -3.35 33.33 4.05
CA LYS A 431 -2.84 32.28 3.14
C LYS A 431 -3.46 30.92 3.42
N THR A 432 -3.51 30.12 2.37
CA THR A 432 -4.02 28.74 2.41
C THR A 432 -2.87 27.74 2.32
N PHE A 433 -2.77 26.88 3.32
CA PHE A 433 -1.81 25.79 3.38
C PHE A 433 -2.52 24.42 3.28
N PHE A 434 -1.83 23.42 2.74
CA PHE A 434 -2.25 22.02 2.73
C PHE A 434 -1.31 21.21 3.58
N ILE A 435 -1.84 20.59 4.62
CA ILE A 435 -1.07 19.76 5.52
C ILE A 435 -1.37 18.32 5.18
N PHE A 436 -0.38 17.56 4.75
CA PHE A 436 -0.46 16.13 4.46
C PHE A 436 0.22 15.36 5.58
N GLY A 437 -0.28 14.20 5.94
CA GLY A 437 0.38 13.38 6.94
C GLY A 437 -0.04 11.94 6.93
N SER A 438 0.63 11.18 7.78
CA SER A 438 0.32 9.78 8.02
C SER A 438 0.34 9.48 9.51
N PRO A 439 -0.72 8.89 10.06
CA PRO A 439 -0.67 8.31 11.39
C PRO A 439 0.20 7.05 11.44
N GLN A 440 0.53 6.46 10.28
CA GLN A 440 1.34 5.25 10.17
C GLN A 440 2.83 5.54 10.41
N ARG A 441 3.24 6.81 10.38
CA ARG A 441 4.55 7.25 10.86
C ARG A 441 4.42 8.46 11.77
N THR A 442 4.86 8.27 13.00
CA THR A 442 4.49 9.05 14.18
C THR A 442 5.12 10.44 14.30
N GLY A 443 5.61 11.02 13.21
CA GLY A 443 6.34 12.30 13.25
C GLY A 443 6.53 13.00 11.91
N TYR A 444 5.79 12.63 10.86
CA TYR A 444 5.95 13.25 9.53
C TYR A 444 4.63 13.82 9.01
N TYR A 445 4.64 15.14 8.79
CA TYR A 445 3.64 15.85 8.02
C TYR A 445 4.32 16.86 7.09
N TYR A 446 3.66 17.15 5.98
CA TYR A 446 4.11 18.06 4.93
C TYR A 446 3.17 19.24 4.87
N ILE A 447 3.69 20.45 4.79
CA ILE A 447 2.88 21.65 4.61
C ILE A 447 3.18 22.23 3.23
N PHE A 448 2.13 22.49 2.47
CA PHE A 448 2.24 23.01 1.11
C PHE A 448 1.50 24.32 0.99
N ASP A 449 2.20 25.38 0.57
CA ASP A 449 1.60 26.69 0.25
C ASP A 449 1.38 26.79 -1.26
N LEU A 450 0.12 26.98 -1.68
CA LEU A 450 -0.25 27.10 -3.09
C LEU A 450 0.10 28.45 -3.69
N SER A 451 0.13 29.49 -2.86
CA SER A 451 0.25 30.86 -3.33
C SER A 451 1.67 31.17 -3.79
N ASP A 452 2.66 30.60 -3.09
CA ASP A 452 4.08 30.85 -3.37
C ASP A 452 4.81 29.63 -3.94
N GLY A 453 4.14 28.46 -4.03
CA GLY A 453 4.75 27.22 -4.54
C GLY A 453 5.80 26.60 -3.61
N ILE A 454 5.79 27.01 -2.34
CA ILE A 454 6.79 26.63 -1.34
C ILE A 454 6.30 25.40 -0.56
N PHE A 455 7.17 24.39 -0.51
CA PHE A 455 6.99 23.17 0.27
C PHE A 455 7.70 23.35 1.61
N PHE A 456 6.98 23.36 2.72
CA PHE A 456 7.59 23.31 4.05
C PHE A 456 7.57 21.89 4.53
N VAL A 457 8.76 21.34 4.74
CA VAL A 457 8.93 19.93 5.02
C VAL A 457 9.56 19.75 6.39
N ASN A 458 8.90 18.86 7.14
CA ASN A 458 9.46 18.04 8.19
C ASN A 458 9.71 18.72 9.54
N CYS A 459 9.02 18.22 10.56
CA CYS A 459 9.39 18.36 11.96
C CYS A 459 9.71 16.95 12.49
N LEU A 460 10.95 16.49 12.35
CA LEU A 460 11.46 15.18 12.83
C LEU A 460 11.28 14.95 14.35
N ASN A 461 10.69 15.90 15.07
CA ASN A 461 10.70 15.97 16.52
C ASN A 461 9.33 16.13 17.18
N SER A 462 8.21 16.09 16.45
CA SER A 462 6.95 15.80 17.16
C SER A 462 6.98 14.32 17.48
N ALA A 463 7.39 13.96 18.70
CA ALA A 463 7.10 12.64 19.27
C ALA A 463 5.58 12.34 19.31
N ASP A 464 4.77 13.34 18.94
CA ASP A 464 3.32 13.29 18.91
C ASP A 464 2.80 13.03 17.51
N ILE A 465 2.04 11.95 17.40
CA ILE A 465 1.29 11.63 16.21
C ILE A 465 0.20 12.69 16.00
N ILE A 466 0.08 13.18 14.78
CA ILE A 466 -1.02 14.06 14.37
C ILE A 466 -2.07 13.23 13.65
N TRP A 467 -3.25 13.22 14.23
CA TRP A 467 -4.44 12.56 13.70
C TRP A 467 -5.39 13.60 13.13
N ARG A 468 -6.15 13.22 12.11
CA ARG A 468 -7.27 14.01 11.59
C ARG A 468 -8.56 13.22 11.75
N LEU A 469 -9.59 13.88 12.27
CA LEU A 469 -10.96 13.41 12.24
C LEU A 469 -11.84 14.58 11.79
N GLU A 470 -12.54 14.42 10.66
CA GLU A 470 -13.27 15.50 10.01
C GLU A 470 -12.38 16.75 9.83
N ASP A 471 -12.76 17.90 10.40
CA ASP A 471 -12.05 19.17 10.26
C ASP A 471 -11.06 19.47 11.40
N LYS A 472 -10.88 18.55 12.34
CA LYS A 472 -10.07 18.76 13.55
C LYS A 472 -8.81 17.90 13.55
N PHE A 473 -7.73 18.49 14.06
CA PHE A 473 -6.50 17.77 14.37
C PHE A 473 -6.51 17.31 15.82
N TYR A 474 -5.94 16.15 16.07
CA TYR A 474 -5.77 15.58 17.40
C TYR A 474 -4.33 15.13 17.56
N SER A 475 -3.73 15.46 18.69
CA SER A 475 -2.39 15.02 19.07
C SER A 475 -2.25 15.15 20.58
N ASN A 476 -1.18 14.57 21.14
CA ASN A 476 -0.83 14.76 22.55
C ASN A 476 -0.40 16.20 22.85
N ASN A 477 0.03 16.93 21.82
CA ASN A 477 0.39 18.35 21.89
C ASN A 477 -0.60 19.24 21.10
N ASP A 478 -0.57 20.55 21.38
CA ASP A 478 -1.39 21.54 20.69
C ASP A 478 -0.92 21.71 19.24
N VAL A 479 -1.52 20.92 18.34
CA VAL A 479 -1.22 20.90 16.90
C VAL A 479 -1.42 22.28 16.27
N ASP A 480 -2.47 23.00 16.65
CA ASP A 480 -2.76 24.30 16.05
C ASP A 480 -1.69 25.32 16.43
N ASN A 481 -1.20 25.30 17.68
CA ASN A 481 -0.10 26.15 18.10
C ASN A 481 1.22 25.77 17.41
N MET A 482 1.54 24.48 17.35
CA MET A 482 2.72 23.98 16.63
C MET A 482 2.69 24.40 15.14
N MET A 483 1.55 24.24 14.47
CA MET A 483 1.38 24.66 13.07
C MET A 483 1.55 26.18 12.92
N LYS A 484 0.99 26.99 13.82
CA LYS A 484 1.21 28.44 13.82
C LYS A 484 2.69 28.80 13.97
N THR A 485 3.43 28.12 14.86
CA THR A 485 4.87 28.35 15.04
C THR A 485 5.65 28.06 13.75
N VAL A 486 5.40 26.90 13.11
CA VAL A 486 6.08 26.52 11.86
C VAL A 486 5.75 27.51 10.73
N LEU A 487 4.47 27.86 10.56
CA LEU A 487 4.02 28.79 9.53
C LEU A 487 4.55 30.21 9.75
N SER A 488 4.60 30.67 10.99
CA SER A 488 5.18 31.98 11.33
C SER A 488 6.68 32.03 11.03
N ALA A 489 7.43 31.03 11.50
CA ALA A 489 8.88 30.96 11.28
C ALA A 489 9.21 30.92 9.78
N SER A 490 8.44 30.15 9.02
CA SER A 490 8.53 30.08 7.55
C SER A 490 8.34 31.45 6.90
N LYS A 491 7.26 32.15 7.24
CA LYS A 491 6.96 33.49 6.72
C LYS A 491 8.09 34.48 7.03
N ASP A 492 8.57 34.47 8.27
CA ASP A 492 9.66 35.34 8.71
C ASP A 492 10.96 35.08 7.94
N SER A 493 11.29 33.80 7.70
CA SER A 493 12.44 33.42 6.89
C SER A 493 12.32 33.93 5.45
N ILE A 494 11.16 33.79 4.81
CA ILE A 494 10.94 34.29 3.44
C ILE A 494 11.10 35.81 3.37
N ASN A 495 10.53 36.53 4.32
CA ASN A 495 10.63 37.99 4.36
C ASN A 495 12.09 38.45 4.54
N LYS A 496 12.82 37.83 5.48
CA LYS A 496 14.25 38.10 5.69
C LYS A 496 15.07 37.78 4.44
N PHE A 497 14.80 36.65 3.80
CA PHE A 497 15.47 36.25 2.56
C PHE A 497 15.32 37.32 1.48
N ASN A 498 14.08 37.74 1.22
CA ASN A 498 13.76 38.76 0.22
C ASN A 498 14.42 40.10 0.57
N GLN A 499 14.38 40.50 1.84
CA GLN A 499 15.02 41.72 2.30
C GLN A 499 16.54 41.67 2.08
N TYR A 500 17.22 40.60 2.51
CA TYR A 500 18.67 40.47 2.32
C TYR A 500 19.06 40.48 0.85
N CYS A 501 18.29 39.83 -0.02
CA CYS A 501 18.51 39.89 -1.47
C CYS A 501 18.36 41.31 -2.01
N ASN A 502 17.33 42.05 -1.57
CA ASN A 502 17.11 43.45 -1.97
C ASN A 502 18.22 44.39 -1.45
N ASP A 503 18.79 44.08 -0.30
CA ASP A 503 19.92 44.81 0.30
C ASP A 503 21.27 44.46 -0.37
N GLY A 504 21.26 43.64 -1.43
CA GLY A 504 22.43 43.28 -2.23
C GLY A 504 23.24 42.11 -1.68
N MET A 505 22.75 41.40 -0.67
CA MET A 505 23.35 40.14 -0.22
C MET A 505 23.20 39.08 -1.32
N ASP A 506 24.24 38.28 -1.53
CA ASP A 506 24.11 37.13 -2.41
C ASP A 506 23.05 36.17 -1.85
N ARG A 507 22.30 35.56 -2.75
CA ARG A 507 21.15 34.74 -2.39
C ARG A 507 21.55 33.55 -1.51
N ARG A 508 22.78 32.98 -1.65
CA ARG A 508 23.25 31.87 -0.80
C ARG A 508 23.38 32.28 0.66
N ASN A 509 24.09 33.38 0.92
CA ASN A 509 24.22 33.90 2.27
C ASN A 509 22.90 34.43 2.82
N ALA A 510 22.05 35.02 1.97
CA ALA A 510 20.68 35.40 2.35
C ALA A 510 19.87 34.18 2.81
N TYR A 511 19.95 33.04 2.11
CA TYR A 511 19.28 31.79 2.49
C TYR A 511 19.79 31.24 3.82
N ILE A 512 21.10 31.12 3.97
CA ILE A 512 21.72 30.62 5.21
C ILE A 512 21.25 31.46 6.40
N LYS A 513 21.31 32.79 6.30
CA LYS A 513 20.90 33.70 7.38
C LYS A 513 19.41 33.68 7.67
N SER A 514 18.58 33.56 6.62
CA SER A 514 17.13 33.64 6.78
C SER A 514 16.50 32.34 7.24
N PHE A 515 17.02 31.18 6.82
CA PHE A 515 16.42 29.87 7.09
C PHE A 515 17.08 29.09 8.23
N CYS A 516 18.29 29.43 8.70
CA CYS A 516 18.95 28.69 9.79
C CYS A 516 18.05 28.56 11.05
N GLU A 517 17.40 29.65 11.46
CA GLU A 517 16.52 29.65 12.63
C GLU A 517 15.24 28.83 12.40
N TYR A 518 14.67 28.93 11.19
CA TYR A 518 13.54 28.08 10.80
C TYR A 518 13.89 26.60 10.91
N TYR A 519 15.07 26.19 10.41
CA TYR A 519 15.54 24.81 10.54
C TYR A 519 15.76 24.40 12.01
N ASN A 520 16.29 25.29 12.85
CA ASN A 520 16.43 25.03 14.28
C ASN A 520 15.09 24.79 14.98
N ILE A 521 14.07 25.57 14.65
CA ILE A 521 12.72 25.42 15.19
C ILE A 521 12.12 24.08 14.77
N ILE A 522 12.13 23.74 13.48
CA ILE A 522 11.45 22.54 12.98
C ILE A 522 12.18 21.24 13.37
N PHE A 523 13.53 21.26 13.42
CA PHE A 523 14.32 20.07 13.73
C PHE A 523 14.73 19.98 15.20
N GLY A 524 14.30 20.93 16.04
CA GLY A 524 14.78 21.06 17.43
C GLY A 524 16.31 21.06 17.49
N THR A 525 16.96 21.71 16.53
CA THR A 525 18.42 21.82 16.46
C THR A 525 18.89 23.16 17.01
N HIS A 526 20.20 23.26 17.24
CA HIS A 526 20.86 24.50 17.65
C HIS A 526 22.08 24.77 16.76
N LEU A 527 21.90 24.66 15.45
CA LEU A 527 22.95 24.94 14.48
C LEU A 527 23.24 26.44 14.45
N SER A 528 24.52 26.81 14.45
CA SER A 528 24.96 28.14 14.04
C SER A 528 24.87 28.32 12.52
N GLU A 529 24.83 29.56 12.03
CA GLU A 529 24.82 29.86 10.58
C GLU A 529 25.96 29.16 9.83
N ASN A 530 27.14 29.05 10.46
CA ASN A 530 28.31 28.39 9.87
C ASN A 530 28.11 26.87 9.77
N GLU A 531 27.56 26.24 10.81
CA GLU A 531 27.24 24.80 10.80
C GLU A 531 26.13 24.50 9.80
N PHE A 532 25.10 25.36 9.74
CA PHE A 532 24.02 25.27 8.76
C PHE A 532 24.55 25.44 7.33
N GLY A 533 25.45 26.40 7.09
CA GLY A 533 26.11 26.57 5.78
C GLY A 533 26.87 25.33 5.33
N LYS A 534 27.66 24.72 6.23
CA LYS A 534 28.37 23.45 5.95
C LYS A 534 27.39 22.30 5.67
N TRP A 535 26.26 22.27 6.37
CA TRP A 535 25.22 21.27 6.15
C TRP A 535 24.55 21.43 4.77
N ILE A 536 24.26 22.66 4.36
CA ILE A 536 23.79 22.95 3.00
C ILE A 536 24.81 22.49 1.96
N ASP A 537 26.09 22.83 2.12
CA ASP A 537 27.14 22.46 1.16
C ASP A 537 27.29 20.94 0.99
N LYS A 538 27.22 20.19 2.10
CA LYS A 538 27.27 18.71 2.08
C LYS A 538 26.09 18.08 1.35
N SER A 539 24.99 18.80 1.22
CA SER A 539 23.79 18.28 0.60
C SER A 539 23.83 18.36 -0.93
N PHE A 540 24.77 19.13 -1.52
CA PHE A 540 25.01 19.19 -2.97
C PHE A 540 26.06 18.17 -3.41
N ILE A 541 25.69 16.89 -3.50
CA ILE A 541 26.66 15.79 -3.70
C ILE A 541 27.01 15.53 -5.16
N THR A 542 26.09 15.80 -6.10
CA THR A 542 26.32 15.53 -7.53
C THR A 542 27.16 16.64 -8.17
N GLU A 543 27.93 16.31 -9.21
CA GLU A 543 28.70 17.30 -9.98
C GLU A 543 27.78 18.43 -10.52
N TYR A 544 26.57 18.09 -10.96
CA TYR A 544 25.57 19.06 -11.43
C TYR A 544 25.02 19.95 -10.31
N ALA A 545 24.81 19.39 -9.12
CA ALA A 545 24.40 20.14 -7.94
C ALA A 545 25.49 21.12 -7.49
N LYS A 546 26.76 20.69 -7.50
CA LYS A 546 27.92 21.54 -7.21
C LYS A 546 28.08 22.65 -8.26
N GLU A 547 27.91 22.32 -9.54
CA GLU A 547 27.92 23.30 -10.64
C GLU A 547 26.78 24.31 -10.49
N PHE A 548 25.56 23.86 -10.15
CA PHE A 548 24.42 24.73 -9.86
C PHE A 548 24.73 25.68 -8.70
N LEU A 549 25.21 25.14 -7.57
CA LEU A 549 25.52 25.92 -6.37
C LEU A 549 26.62 26.96 -6.63
N ALA A 550 27.66 26.59 -7.37
CA ALA A 550 28.72 27.50 -7.77
C ALA A 550 28.20 28.64 -8.67
N ASN A 551 27.37 28.31 -9.66
CA ASN A 551 26.88 29.26 -10.65
C ASN A 551 25.75 30.18 -10.15
N TYR A 552 24.95 29.73 -9.17
CA TYR A 552 23.87 30.54 -8.59
C TYR A 552 24.32 31.46 -7.45
N SER A 553 25.56 31.31 -6.97
CA SER A 553 26.11 32.06 -5.83
C SER A 553 26.50 33.52 -6.13
N THR A 554 26.44 33.97 -7.40
CA THR A 554 27.11 35.23 -7.84
C THR A 554 26.23 36.26 -8.57
N SER A 555 24.91 36.26 -8.34
CA SER A 555 23.90 37.29 -8.74
C SER A 555 23.19 37.11 -10.11
N ASN A 556 21.90 37.49 -10.11
CA ASN A 556 20.91 37.53 -11.20
C ASN A 556 20.83 36.33 -12.16
N THR A 557 19.81 35.51 -11.92
CA THR A 557 19.35 34.31 -12.65
C THR A 557 19.63 34.27 -14.15
N ASN A 558 20.10 33.09 -14.60
CA ASN A 558 19.86 32.60 -15.95
C ASN A 558 18.85 31.45 -15.85
N LYS A 559 17.61 31.65 -16.32
CA LYS A 559 16.53 30.65 -16.38
C LYS A 559 17.03 29.30 -16.93
N ASN A 560 17.95 29.37 -17.88
CA ASN A 560 18.62 28.24 -18.51
C ASN A 560 19.38 27.32 -17.54
N ILE A 561 19.93 27.82 -16.42
CA ILE A 561 20.70 26.98 -15.48
C ILE A 561 19.76 26.10 -14.65
N THR A 562 18.64 26.66 -14.20
CA THR A 562 17.60 25.91 -13.48
C THR A 562 16.95 24.86 -14.38
N GLU A 563 16.58 25.25 -15.61
CA GLU A 563 16.02 24.32 -16.61
C GLU A 563 17.02 23.21 -16.96
N LYS A 564 18.29 23.55 -17.22
CA LYS A 564 19.36 22.59 -17.50
C LYS A 564 19.62 21.65 -16.32
N TYR A 565 19.54 22.12 -15.08
CA TYR A 565 19.64 21.25 -13.90
C TYR A 565 18.47 20.25 -13.86
N PHE A 566 17.24 20.69 -14.06
CA PHE A 566 16.06 19.81 -14.08
C PHE A 566 16.06 18.83 -15.25
N GLU A 567 16.44 19.25 -16.45
CA GLU A 567 16.55 18.38 -17.64
C GLU A 567 17.58 17.26 -17.44
N ASN A 568 18.74 17.58 -16.86
CA ASN A 568 19.81 16.60 -16.63
C ASN A 568 19.58 15.73 -15.38
N SER A 569 18.75 16.16 -14.44
CA SER A 569 18.34 15.33 -13.29
C SER A 569 17.38 14.19 -13.67
N ASN A 570 16.79 14.24 -14.87
CA ASN A 570 15.72 13.34 -15.31
C ASN A 570 16.20 12.10 -16.09
N SER A 571 17.27 11.46 -15.63
CA SER A 571 17.50 10.05 -15.99
C SER A 571 18.10 9.28 -14.81
N SER A 572 17.29 8.39 -14.22
CA SER A 572 17.68 7.29 -13.33
C SER A 572 18.31 7.58 -11.94
N ASN A 573 18.69 8.82 -11.59
CA ASN A 573 19.25 9.14 -10.25
C ASN A 573 18.32 10.06 -9.45
N SER A 574 17.22 9.51 -8.93
CA SER A 574 16.14 10.23 -8.22
C SER A 574 16.44 10.48 -6.74
N ILE A 575 17.61 11.02 -6.39
CA ILE A 575 17.93 11.40 -5.01
C ILE A 575 18.39 12.84 -4.99
N MET A 576 17.41 13.75 -4.98
CA MET A 576 17.62 15.18 -4.75
C MET A 576 17.42 15.45 -3.26
N TYR A 577 18.35 16.13 -2.60
CA TYR A 577 18.20 16.43 -1.17
C TYR A 577 17.24 17.62 -0.97
N LEU A 578 16.40 17.58 0.06
CA LEU A 578 15.43 18.64 0.38
C LEU A 578 16.05 20.05 0.38
N SER A 579 17.27 20.18 0.89
CA SER A 579 18.02 21.44 0.88
C SER A 579 18.35 21.92 -0.54
N GLU A 580 18.67 21.02 -1.48
CA GLU A 580 18.93 21.38 -2.88
C GLU A 580 17.67 21.92 -3.54
N ILE A 581 16.53 21.25 -3.35
CA ILE A 581 15.24 21.66 -3.95
C ILE A 581 14.69 22.93 -3.32
N MET A 582 14.74 23.05 -1.99
CA MET A 582 14.33 24.28 -1.30
C MET A 582 15.19 25.46 -1.72
N PHE A 583 16.50 25.23 -1.86
CA PHE A 583 17.43 26.23 -2.39
C PHE A 583 17.10 26.55 -3.86
N ILE A 584 16.92 25.58 -4.75
CA ILE A 584 16.54 25.85 -6.15
C ILE A 584 15.21 26.59 -6.27
N LYS A 585 14.18 26.20 -5.52
CA LYS A 585 12.86 26.87 -5.56
C LYS A 585 12.92 28.29 -5.02
N THR A 586 13.66 28.51 -3.94
CA THR A 586 13.87 29.85 -3.36
C THR A 586 14.64 30.78 -4.33
N PHE A 587 15.43 30.21 -5.25
CA PHE A 587 16.30 30.96 -6.16
C PHE A 587 15.77 31.04 -7.60
N GLY A 588 15.00 30.05 -8.06
CA GLY A 588 14.75 29.78 -9.48
C GLY A 588 13.32 30.01 -9.97
N TYR A 589 12.32 30.18 -9.10
CA TYR A 589 10.96 30.47 -9.58
C TYR A 589 10.71 31.98 -9.71
N ASN A 590 10.66 32.41 -10.97
CA ASN A 590 10.45 33.77 -11.50
C ASN A 590 9.12 34.47 -11.11
N GLY A 591 8.51 34.14 -9.98
CA GLY A 591 7.16 34.60 -9.59
C GLY A 591 7.10 35.65 -8.50
N VAL A 592 8.00 35.63 -7.51
CA VAL A 592 7.84 36.46 -6.30
C VAL A 592 8.30 37.91 -6.51
N LEU A 593 9.17 38.16 -7.48
CA LEU A 593 9.74 39.50 -7.73
C LEU A 593 8.98 40.37 -8.74
N LYS A 594 7.81 39.95 -9.24
CA LYS A 594 7.10 40.68 -10.30
C LYS A 594 5.94 41.56 -9.85
N LYS A 595 5.73 41.81 -8.55
CA LYS A 595 4.51 42.50 -8.09
C LYS A 595 4.62 44.01 -7.78
N GLU A 596 5.76 44.68 -7.90
CA GLU A 596 5.82 46.11 -7.52
C GLU A 596 6.58 47.10 -8.42
N LEU A 597 6.97 46.73 -9.64
CA LEU A 597 7.55 47.72 -10.56
C LEU A 597 6.80 47.76 -11.89
N SER A 598 6.09 48.88 -12.07
CA SER A 598 5.47 49.43 -13.28
C SER A 598 4.11 48.89 -13.71
N LEU A 599 3.03 49.47 -13.16
CA LEU A 599 1.92 50.00 -13.96
C LEU A 599 1.38 51.26 -13.24
N LYS A 600 2.09 52.37 -13.41
CA LYS A 600 1.48 53.71 -13.37
C LYS A 600 0.82 53.93 -14.73
N THR A 601 -0.49 53.73 -14.81
CA THR A 601 -1.44 54.62 -15.50
C THR A 601 -2.86 54.12 -15.27
N ILE A 602 -3.57 54.80 -14.37
CA ILE A 602 -5.02 54.99 -14.46
C ILE A 602 -5.20 56.28 -15.26
N GLU A 603 -6.05 56.24 -16.28
CA GLU A 603 -6.95 57.30 -16.82
C GLU A 603 -7.42 56.80 -18.19
N SER A 604 -8.58 56.16 -18.29
CA SER A 604 -9.94 56.71 -18.39
C SER A 604 -10.41 56.85 -19.84
N THR A 605 -11.65 56.38 -20.04
CA THR A 605 -12.68 56.76 -21.02
C THR A 605 -12.65 56.26 -22.47
N GLU A 606 -13.84 55.76 -22.82
CA GLU A 606 -14.48 55.35 -24.10
C GLU A 606 -14.08 54.03 -24.76
#